data_AF-A0A139XU58-F1
#
_entry.id   AF-A0A139XU58-F1
#
_cell.length_a   1.000
_cell.length_b   1.000
_cell.length_c   1.000
_cell.angle_alpha   90.00
_cell.angle_beta   90.00
_cell.angle_gamma   90.00
#
_symmetry.space_group_name_H-M   'P 1'
#
loop_
_entity.id
_entity.type
_entity.pdbx_description
1 polymer ?
#
loop_
_entity_poly.entity_id
_entity_poly.type
_entity_poly.pdbx_seq_one_letter_code
_entity_poly.pdbx_strand_id
1 'polypeptide(L)'
;KSFFSPLRFLRGKPKKDFQEKIVLEEELAERLQWTTNSLIASKANGTPFRHMLLYGAPGTGKTLFARTLARESGMDYAIMTGGDVGPLGMDAPNEINKLFSWANKSRKGLLLFIDEADAFLRQGRGTARGMSEDMRNALSAFLHHTGTENDKFCVILATNCREILDRAVLDRVDEQFEFPLPAVEERKRMLKQFLDEYIHRTTPTGRKIVVDENIDDAFVCEMAEKTEGFSGRQLAKLVIAFQAAVFGSGTNTLTRGMAETVLSWKLAHFDQDIDTVERRSREQKLSGAQTEASTQI
;
A
#
# COMPACT_ATOMS: atom_id res chain seq x y z
N LYS A 1 -25.70 25.17 32.24
CA LYS A 1 -25.24 23.76 32.38
C LYS A 1 -24.67 23.33 31.04
N SER A 2 -23.36 23.58 30.83
CA SER A 2 -22.63 23.19 29.62
C SER A 2 -22.24 21.72 29.75
N PHE A 3 -22.64 20.90 28.78
CA PHE A 3 -22.47 19.44 28.77
C PHE A 3 -21.29 19.00 27.89
N PHE A 4 -20.27 19.86 27.75
CA PHE A 4 -19.01 19.52 27.08
C PHE A 4 -17.87 19.58 28.11
N SER A 5 -17.69 18.47 28.81
CA SER A 5 -16.38 18.15 29.40
C SER A 5 -15.51 17.60 28.27
N PRO A 6 -14.30 18.13 28.02
CA PRO A 6 -13.37 17.50 27.10
C PRO A 6 -13.04 16.12 27.69
N LEU A 7 -13.50 15.06 27.02
CA LEU A 7 -13.14 13.69 27.38
C LEU A 7 -11.61 13.65 27.44
N ARG A 8 -11.13 13.22 28.60
CA ARG A 8 -9.74 12.96 28.94
C ARG A 8 -9.15 12.09 27.84
N PHE A 9 -8.49 12.74 26.88
CA PHE A 9 -7.76 12.10 25.79
C PHE A 9 -6.81 11.10 26.44
N LEU A 10 -7.08 9.80 26.29
CA LEU A 10 -6.06 8.79 26.49
C LEU A 10 -5.04 9.02 25.37
N ARG A 11 -4.11 9.95 25.61
CA ARG A 11 -2.77 9.95 25.02
C ARG A 11 -2.08 8.66 25.47
N GLY A 12 -2.57 7.52 24.98
CA GLY A 12 -1.69 6.39 24.77
C GLY A 12 -0.67 6.90 23.77
N LYS A 13 0.59 7.07 24.19
CA LYS A 13 1.66 7.26 23.22
C LYS A 13 1.49 6.15 22.18
N PRO A 14 1.50 6.45 20.87
CA PRO A 14 1.50 5.40 19.87
C PRO A 14 2.59 4.41 20.27
N LYS A 15 2.30 3.10 20.23
CA LYS A 15 3.37 2.12 20.39
C LYS A 15 4.43 2.51 19.37
N LYS A 16 5.65 2.80 19.84
CA LYS A 16 6.79 3.28 19.05
C LYS A 16 6.89 2.60 17.68
N ASP A 17 6.54 1.32 17.64
CA ASP A 17 6.45 0.43 16.50
C ASP A 17 5.63 0.88 15.27
N PHE A 18 4.56 1.69 15.40
CA PHE A 18 3.74 2.15 14.25
C PHE A 18 4.47 3.22 13.44
N GLN A 19 4.94 4.26 14.14
CA GLN A 19 5.60 5.42 13.55
C GLN A 19 7.08 5.19 13.24
N GLU A 20 7.73 4.20 13.88
CA GLU A 20 9.14 3.88 13.61
C GLU A 20 9.34 3.14 12.28
N LYS A 21 8.28 2.59 11.65
CA LYS A 21 8.43 1.76 10.43
C LYS A 21 7.79 2.33 9.18
N ILE A 22 6.72 3.12 9.30
CA ILE A 22 6.02 3.69 8.14
C ILE A 22 6.17 5.20 8.18
N VAL A 23 6.89 5.75 7.19
CA VAL A 23 6.97 7.19 6.98
C VAL A 23 5.81 7.59 6.09
N LEU A 24 4.91 8.42 6.62
CA LEU A 24 3.77 9.00 5.93
C LEU A 24 3.71 10.50 6.21
N GLU A 25 2.96 11.21 5.39
CA GLU A 25 2.52 12.57 5.66
C GLU A 25 1.79 12.62 7.01
N GLU A 26 1.96 13.73 7.74
CA GLU A 26 1.44 13.89 9.10
C GLU A 26 -0.08 13.70 9.19
N GLU A 27 -0.85 14.33 8.30
CA GLU A 27 -2.31 14.21 8.31
C GLU A 27 -2.77 12.76 8.07
N LEU A 28 -2.18 12.08 7.09
CA LEU A 28 -2.47 10.68 6.80
C LEU A 28 -2.11 9.80 8.00
N ALA A 29 -0.94 10.03 8.61
CA ALA A 29 -0.49 9.27 9.78
C ALA A 29 -1.45 9.43 10.97
N GLU A 30 -1.95 10.64 11.22
CA GLU A 30 -2.93 10.91 12.28
C GLU A 30 -4.27 10.20 12.03
N ARG A 31 -4.79 10.28 10.80
CA ARG A 31 -6.05 9.61 10.42
C ARG A 31 -5.94 8.09 10.51
N LEU A 32 -4.82 7.51 10.08
CA LEU A 32 -4.57 6.08 10.21
C LEU A 32 -4.43 5.68 11.69
N GLN A 33 -3.75 6.47 12.52
CA GLN A 33 -3.64 6.21 13.95
C GLN A 33 -5.00 6.25 14.66
N TRP A 34 -5.86 7.22 14.31
CA TRP A 34 -7.24 7.29 14.80
C TRP A 34 -8.01 6.03 14.45
N THR A 35 -7.89 5.58 13.22
CA THR A 35 -8.56 4.37 12.70
C THR A 35 -8.05 3.10 13.39
N THR A 36 -6.74 2.99 13.62
CA THR A 36 -6.14 1.91 14.42
C THR A 36 -6.73 1.86 15.83
N ASN A 37 -6.80 3.01 16.50
CA ASN A 37 -7.37 3.11 17.85
C ASN A 37 -8.86 2.72 17.85
N SER A 38 -9.61 3.15 16.84
CA SER A 38 -11.01 2.77 16.68
C SER A 38 -11.17 1.27 16.47
N LEU A 39 -10.34 0.62 15.65
CA LEU A 39 -10.41 -0.82 15.41
C LEU A 39 -10.13 -1.61 16.69
N ILE A 40 -9.10 -1.20 17.44
CA ILE A 40 -8.75 -1.79 18.74
C ILE A 40 -9.92 -1.65 19.72
N ALA A 41 -10.53 -0.46 19.79
CA ALA A 41 -11.68 -0.20 20.64
C ALA A 41 -12.91 -1.03 20.22
N SER A 42 -13.20 -1.13 18.92
CA SER A 42 -14.32 -1.94 18.43
C SER A 42 -14.17 -3.40 18.83
N LYS A 43 -12.95 -3.94 18.69
CA LYS A 43 -12.63 -5.31 19.09
C LYS A 43 -12.81 -5.52 20.59
N ALA A 44 -12.33 -4.59 21.42
CA ALA A 44 -12.41 -4.71 22.87
C ALA A 44 -13.85 -4.64 23.39
N ASN A 45 -14.73 -3.90 22.70
CA ASN A 45 -16.12 -3.68 23.10
C ASN A 45 -17.12 -4.56 22.34
N GLY A 46 -16.67 -5.38 21.39
CA GLY A 46 -17.55 -6.24 20.58
C GLY A 46 -18.49 -5.46 19.66
N THR A 47 -18.09 -4.28 19.20
CA THR A 47 -18.88 -3.51 18.22
C THR A 47 -18.47 -3.89 16.79
N PRO A 48 -19.31 -3.61 15.79
CA PRO A 48 -18.98 -3.91 14.40
C PRO A 48 -17.65 -3.31 13.94
N PHE A 49 -16.97 -4.04 13.06
CA PHE A 49 -15.75 -3.58 12.40
C PHE A 49 -16.07 -2.79 11.14
N ARG A 50 -15.25 -1.78 10.88
CA ARG A 50 -15.36 -0.91 9.71
C ARG A 50 -14.40 -1.36 8.62
N HIS A 51 -14.87 -1.39 7.38
CA HIS A 51 -14.10 -1.74 6.20
C HIS A 51 -13.32 -0.53 5.67
N MET A 52 -12.13 -0.77 5.12
CA MET A 52 -11.21 0.28 4.69
C MET A 52 -10.80 0.09 3.23
N LEU A 53 -10.62 1.20 2.51
CA LEU A 53 -9.98 1.23 1.20
C LEU A 53 -8.68 2.02 1.28
N LEU A 54 -7.58 1.37 0.89
CA LEU A 54 -6.27 1.98 0.72
C LEU A 54 -6.03 2.13 -0.78
N TYR A 55 -5.85 3.34 -1.28
CA TYR A 55 -5.60 3.59 -2.70
C TYR A 55 -4.40 4.50 -2.90
N GLY A 56 -3.89 4.58 -4.12
CA GLY A 56 -2.73 5.43 -4.48
C GLY A 56 -1.60 4.64 -5.11
N ALA A 57 -0.45 5.27 -5.33
CA ALA A 57 0.65 4.69 -6.10
C ALA A 57 1.18 3.35 -5.52
N PRO A 58 1.70 2.44 -6.36
CA PRO A 58 2.32 1.22 -5.87
C PRO A 58 3.57 1.52 -5.05
N GLY A 59 3.83 0.71 -4.01
CA GLY A 59 5.05 0.84 -3.21
C GLY A 59 5.05 1.97 -2.17
N THR A 60 3.90 2.57 -1.87
CA THR A 60 3.71 3.62 -0.85
C THR A 60 3.38 3.10 0.55
N GLY A 61 3.29 1.78 0.74
CA GLY A 61 3.17 1.16 2.07
C GLY A 61 1.78 0.64 2.46
N LYS A 62 0.81 0.57 1.54
CA LYS A 62 -0.53 0.00 1.79
C LYS A 62 -0.51 -1.37 2.49
N THR A 63 0.22 -2.33 1.94
CA THR A 63 0.39 -3.68 2.51
C THR A 63 1.12 -3.66 3.86
N LEU A 64 2.09 -2.75 4.03
CA LEU A 64 2.83 -2.58 5.28
C LEU A 64 1.92 -2.05 6.40
N PHE A 65 1.04 -1.09 6.07
CA PHE A 65 0.04 -0.57 6.99
C PHE A 65 -0.93 -1.67 7.43
N ALA A 66 -1.53 -2.42 6.49
CA ALA A 66 -2.50 -3.47 6.83
C ALA A 66 -1.90 -4.55 7.77
N ARG A 67 -0.66 -4.98 7.51
CA ARG A 67 0.06 -5.92 8.37
C ARG A 67 0.34 -5.33 9.76
N THR A 68 0.71 -4.06 9.83
CA THR A 68 0.98 -3.38 11.10
C THR A 68 -0.29 -3.23 11.92
N LEU A 69 -1.40 -2.86 11.27
CA LEU A 69 -2.72 -2.75 11.88
C LEU A 69 -3.20 -4.07 12.47
N ALA A 70 -3.06 -5.19 11.74
CA ALA A 70 -3.41 -6.53 12.25
C ALA A 70 -2.60 -6.89 13.51
N ARG A 71 -1.31 -6.60 13.51
CA ARG A 71 -0.43 -6.82 14.66
C ARG A 71 -0.84 -5.99 15.87
N GLU A 72 -1.20 -4.73 15.67
CA GLU A 72 -1.58 -3.81 16.75
C GLU A 72 -2.96 -4.09 17.32
N SER A 73 -3.92 -4.47 16.47
CA SER A 73 -5.25 -4.92 16.88
C SER A 73 -5.26 -6.33 17.47
N GLY A 74 -4.18 -7.10 17.25
CA GLY A 74 -4.06 -8.49 17.66
C GLY A 74 -5.10 -9.41 16.99
N MET A 75 -5.67 -8.97 15.86
CA MET A 75 -6.58 -9.78 15.02
C MET A 75 -5.79 -10.81 14.24
N ASP A 76 -6.44 -11.89 13.82
CA ASP A 76 -5.84 -12.78 12.84
C ASP A 76 -5.68 -12.02 11.51
N TYR A 77 -4.66 -12.36 10.72
CA TYR A 77 -4.35 -11.68 9.46
C TYR A 77 -4.42 -12.66 8.30
N ALA A 78 -5.20 -12.31 7.27
CA ALA A 78 -5.24 -13.04 6.01
C ALA A 78 -4.99 -12.09 4.84
N ILE A 79 -4.35 -12.62 3.80
CA ILE A 79 -4.05 -11.90 2.57
C ILE A 79 -4.67 -12.67 1.41
N MET A 80 -5.26 -11.92 0.48
CA MET A 80 -5.74 -12.41 -0.80
C MET A 80 -5.30 -11.41 -1.87
N THR A 81 -4.83 -11.89 -3.03
CA THR A 81 -4.55 -11.03 -4.18
C THR A 81 -5.74 -11.09 -5.13
N GLY A 82 -6.24 -9.94 -5.58
CA GLY A 82 -7.38 -9.89 -6.50
C GLY A 82 -7.08 -10.59 -7.83
N GLY A 83 -5.82 -10.58 -8.27
CA GLY A 83 -5.36 -11.33 -9.44
C GLY A 83 -5.58 -12.85 -9.34
N ASP A 84 -5.64 -13.41 -8.14
CA ASP A 84 -5.86 -14.85 -7.91
C ASP A 84 -7.32 -15.26 -8.15
N VAL A 85 -8.26 -14.30 -8.22
CA VAL A 85 -9.69 -14.58 -8.44
C VAL A 85 -9.98 -14.93 -9.89
N GLY A 86 -9.31 -14.29 -10.84
CA GLY A 86 -9.52 -14.52 -12.27
C GLY A 86 -9.34 -16.00 -12.68
N PRO A 87 -8.21 -16.64 -12.29
CA PRO A 87 -7.96 -18.05 -12.58
C PRO A 87 -8.98 -19.04 -12.01
N LEU A 88 -9.75 -18.66 -10.97
CA LEU A 88 -10.77 -19.53 -10.38
C LEU A 88 -12.00 -19.69 -11.28
N GLY A 89 -12.25 -18.75 -12.20
CA GLY A 89 -13.42 -18.79 -13.10
C GLY A 89 -14.72 -19.03 -12.32
N MET A 90 -15.45 -20.07 -12.71
CA MET A 90 -16.74 -20.44 -12.09
C MET A 90 -16.65 -20.80 -10.60
N ASP A 91 -15.48 -21.20 -10.10
CA ASP A 91 -15.29 -21.56 -8.69
C ASP A 91 -15.07 -20.32 -7.78
N ALA A 92 -14.81 -19.15 -8.37
CA ALA A 92 -14.51 -17.92 -7.63
C ALA A 92 -15.55 -17.58 -6.54
N PRO A 93 -16.88 -17.64 -6.79
CA PRO A 93 -17.88 -17.35 -5.76
C PRO A 93 -17.82 -18.33 -4.58
N ASN A 94 -17.54 -19.60 -4.86
CA ASN A 94 -17.45 -20.64 -3.84
C ASN A 94 -16.22 -20.42 -2.93
N GLU A 95 -15.07 -20.08 -3.51
CA GLU A 95 -13.86 -19.78 -2.73
C GLU A 95 -14.02 -18.51 -1.89
N ILE A 96 -14.67 -17.47 -2.42
CA ILE A 96 -15.03 -16.27 -1.65
C ILE A 96 -15.94 -16.63 -0.47
N ASN A 97 -16.96 -17.48 -0.70
CA ASN A 97 -17.84 -17.94 0.37
C ASN A 97 -17.10 -18.73 1.46
N LYS A 98 -16.15 -19.59 1.08
CA LYS A 98 -15.30 -20.34 2.03
C LYS A 98 -14.41 -19.40 2.83
N LEU A 99 -13.82 -18.40 2.20
CA LEU A 99 -12.99 -17.38 2.85
C LEU A 99 -13.78 -16.63 3.95
N PHE A 100 -14.98 -16.13 3.64
CA PHE A 100 -15.81 -15.45 4.63
C PHE A 100 -16.39 -16.39 5.68
N SER A 101 -16.67 -17.66 5.34
CA SER A 101 -17.04 -18.68 6.35
C SER A 101 -15.90 -18.91 7.35
N TRP A 102 -14.65 -18.95 6.88
CA TRP A 102 -13.47 -19.05 7.73
C TRP A 102 -13.27 -17.77 8.56
N ALA A 103 -13.45 -16.60 7.97
CA ALA A 103 -13.38 -15.31 8.67
C ALA A 103 -14.34 -15.25 9.87
N ASN A 104 -15.59 -15.70 9.68
CA ASN A 104 -16.60 -15.75 10.74
C ASN A 104 -16.27 -16.72 11.88
N LYS A 105 -15.38 -17.69 11.67
CA LYS A 105 -14.95 -18.65 12.69
C LYS A 105 -13.76 -18.17 13.52
N SER A 106 -13.11 -17.06 13.15
CA SER A 106 -11.99 -16.52 13.91
C SER A 106 -12.45 -16.06 15.30
N ARG A 107 -11.75 -16.53 16.34
CA ARG A 107 -12.01 -16.11 17.73
C ARG A 107 -11.45 -14.72 18.06
N LYS A 108 -10.42 -14.27 17.34
CA LYS A 108 -9.75 -12.99 17.59
C LYS A 108 -10.26 -11.86 16.70
N GLY A 109 -11.23 -12.16 15.84
CA GLY A 109 -11.57 -11.37 14.67
C GLY A 109 -10.51 -11.47 13.58
N LEU A 110 -10.93 -11.40 12.32
CA LEU A 110 -10.04 -11.48 11.16
C LEU A 110 -9.88 -10.11 10.50
N LEU A 111 -8.65 -9.68 10.25
CA LEU A 111 -8.35 -8.61 9.29
C LEU A 111 -8.02 -9.27 7.94
N LEU A 112 -8.93 -9.14 6.98
CA LEU A 112 -8.78 -9.63 5.61
C LEU A 112 -8.25 -8.52 4.72
N PHE A 113 -7.00 -8.64 4.29
CA PHE A 113 -6.38 -7.72 3.33
C PHE A 113 -6.49 -8.27 1.91
N ILE A 114 -7.11 -7.51 1.01
CA ILE A 114 -7.27 -7.84 -0.41
C ILE A 114 -6.41 -6.86 -1.22
N ASP A 115 -5.26 -7.32 -1.72
CA ASP A 115 -4.40 -6.53 -2.60
C ASP A 115 -4.89 -6.60 -4.05
N GLU A 116 -4.58 -5.60 -4.87
CA GLU A 116 -5.03 -5.51 -6.28
C GLU A 116 -6.55 -5.77 -6.42
N ALA A 117 -7.34 -5.20 -5.52
CA ALA A 117 -8.78 -5.47 -5.42
C ALA A 117 -9.54 -5.12 -6.73
N ASP A 118 -9.05 -4.17 -7.50
CA ASP A 118 -9.57 -3.80 -8.81
C ASP A 118 -9.50 -4.91 -9.86
N ALA A 119 -8.70 -5.96 -9.64
CA ALA A 119 -8.64 -7.10 -10.54
C ALA A 119 -10.00 -7.80 -10.69
N PHE A 120 -10.81 -7.90 -9.62
CA PHE A 120 -12.13 -8.54 -9.65
C PHE A 120 -13.28 -7.68 -9.12
N LEU A 121 -13.01 -6.51 -8.52
CA LEU A 121 -14.00 -5.58 -8.01
C LEU A 121 -14.24 -4.36 -8.92
N ARG A 122 -13.81 -4.42 -10.18
CA ARG A 122 -13.98 -3.34 -11.16
C ARG A 122 -15.42 -3.19 -11.66
N GLN A 123 -15.76 -1.99 -12.13
CA GLN A 123 -17.03 -1.71 -12.79
C GLN A 123 -17.22 -2.60 -14.02
N GLY A 124 -18.36 -3.32 -14.06
CA GLY A 124 -18.72 -4.20 -15.16
C GLY A 124 -19.69 -3.61 -16.19
N ARG A 125 -20.12 -2.36 -16.04
CA ARG A 125 -21.12 -1.72 -16.91
C ARG A 125 -20.45 -0.70 -17.85
N GLY A 126 -20.48 -0.96 -19.16
CA GLY A 126 -20.19 0.03 -20.20
C GLY A 126 -18.85 -0.05 -20.95
N THR A 127 -17.95 -0.98 -20.60
CA THR A 127 -16.72 -1.21 -21.39
C THR A 127 -16.96 -2.27 -22.47
N ALA A 128 -16.43 -2.05 -23.69
CA ALA A 128 -16.60 -2.95 -24.84
C ALA A 128 -16.06 -4.39 -24.61
N ARG A 129 -15.24 -4.59 -23.57
CA ARG A 129 -14.93 -5.89 -22.97
C ARG A 129 -15.59 -5.95 -21.59
N GLY A 130 -16.86 -6.36 -21.55
CA GLY A 130 -17.59 -6.55 -20.30
C GLY A 130 -16.84 -7.47 -19.33
N MET A 131 -17.06 -7.26 -18.03
CA MET A 131 -16.63 -8.19 -16.99
C MET A 131 -17.20 -9.59 -17.27
N SER A 132 -16.39 -10.65 -17.13
CA SER A 132 -16.88 -12.01 -17.32
C SER A 132 -17.98 -12.32 -16.30
N GLU A 133 -18.87 -13.24 -16.65
CA GLU A 133 -19.95 -13.65 -15.75
C GLU A 133 -19.39 -14.21 -14.43
N ASP A 134 -18.28 -14.96 -14.51
CA ASP A 134 -17.54 -15.45 -13.35
C ASP A 134 -17.08 -14.33 -12.41
N MET A 135 -16.54 -13.24 -12.95
CA MET A 135 -16.12 -12.08 -12.17
C MET A 135 -17.33 -11.33 -11.56
N ARG A 136 -18.46 -11.26 -12.27
CA ARG A 136 -19.72 -10.72 -11.71
C ARG A 136 -20.24 -11.55 -10.55
N ASN A 137 -20.17 -12.87 -10.67
CA ASN A 137 -20.56 -13.77 -9.60
C ASN A 137 -19.61 -13.64 -8.40
N ALA A 138 -18.31 -13.49 -8.62
CA ALA A 138 -17.33 -13.24 -7.57
C ALA A 138 -17.58 -11.92 -6.85
N LEU A 139 -17.81 -10.83 -7.59
CA LEU A 139 -18.20 -9.52 -7.05
C LEU A 139 -19.49 -9.62 -6.21
N SER A 140 -20.51 -10.31 -6.73
CA SER A 140 -21.79 -10.49 -6.03
C SER A 140 -21.62 -11.26 -4.72
N ALA A 141 -20.78 -12.32 -4.71
CA ALA A 141 -20.44 -13.06 -3.50
C ALA A 141 -19.73 -12.17 -2.47
N PHE A 142 -18.78 -11.34 -2.91
CA PHE A 142 -18.11 -10.38 -2.03
C PHE A 142 -19.08 -9.34 -1.42
N LEU A 143 -19.98 -8.78 -2.24
CA LEU A 143 -21.00 -7.82 -1.79
C LEU A 143 -22.02 -8.45 -0.84
N HIS A 144 -22.31 -9.74 -0.98
CA HIS A 144 -23.20 -10.44 -0.06
C HIS A 144 -22.62 -10.45 1.38
N HIS A 145 -21.32 -10.73 1.54
CA HIS A 145 -20.70 -10.81 2.87
C HIS A 145 -20.37 -9.45 3.49
N THR A 146 -20.14 -8.43 2.67
CA THR A 146 -19.82 -7.06 3.14
C THR A 146 -21.05 -6.16 3.27
N GLY A 147 -22.27 -6.70 3.14
CA GLY A 147 -23.51 -5.92 3.16
C GLY A 147 -24.14 -5.70 4.51
N THR A 148 -23.62 -6.36 5.54
CA THR A 148 -24.12 -6.26 6.90
C THR A 148 -22.96 -5.97 7.82
N GLU A 149 -23.19 -5.04 8.74
CA GLU A 149 -22.29 -4.80 9.86
C GLU A 149 -22.03 -6.12 10.61
N ASN A 150 -20.75 -6.40 10.90
CA ASN A 150 -20.38 -7.59 11.65
C ASN A 150 -19.18 -7.31 12.57
N ASP A 151 -19.07 -8.10 13.64
CA ASP A 151 -18.03 -8.02 14.65
C ASP A 151 -16.94 -9.10 14.47
N LYS A 152 -16.94 -9.81 13.32
CA LYS A 152 -16.05 -10.96 13.07
C LYS A 152 -14.89 -10.63 12.17
N PHE A 153 -15.07 -9.76 11.19
CA PHE A 153 -13.99 -9.42 10.28
C PHE A 153 -13.98 -7.96 9.85
N CYS A 154 -12.77 -7.47 9.58
CA CYS A 154 -12.48 -6.18 8.98
C CYS A 154 -11.87 -6.44 7.60
N VAL A 155 -12.48 -5.91 6.54
CA VAL A 155 -11.91 -5.98 5.18
C VAL A 155 -11.10 -4.72 4.90
N ILE A 156 -9.88 -4.89 4.42
CA ILE A 156 -9.04 -3.82 3.89
C ILE A 156 -8.78 -4.10 2.42
N LEU A 157 -9.35 -3.27 1.55
CA LEU A 157 -9.12 -3.32 0.11
C LEU A 157 -7.92 -2.44 -0.23
N ALA A 158 -7.00 -2.92 -1.06
CA ALA A 158 -5.93 -2.13 -1.64
C ALA A 158 -6.03 -2.11 -3.17
N THR A 159 -5.88 -0.92 -3.75
CA THR A 159 -5.85 -0.73 -5.21
C THR A 159 -4.90 0.39 -5.59
N ASN A 160 -4.45 0.40 -6.84
CA ASN A 160 -3.76 1.56 -7.42
C ASN A 160 -4.72 2.47 -8.22
N CYS A 161 -5.94 2.00 -8.50
CA CYS A 161 -6.91 2.65 -9.38
C CYS A 161 -8.29 2.66 -8.70
N ARG A 162 -8.54 3.62 -7.82
CA ARG A 162 -9.84 3.77 -7.14
C ARG A 162 -11.00 3.98 -8.12
N GLU A 163 -10.75 4.75 -9.18
CA GLU A 163 -11.78 5.19 -10.15
C GLU A 163 -12.47 4.04 -10.88
N ILE A 164 -11.80 2.89 -11.02
CA ILE A 164 -12.35 1.74 -11.75
C ILE A 164 -13.15 0.78 -10.87
N LEU A 165 -13.18 1.00 -9.55
CA LEU A 165 -13.91 0.13 -8.62
C LEU A 165 -15.43 0.29 -8.77
N ASP A 166 -16.13 -0.84 -8.60
CA ASP A 166 -17.59 -0.86 -8.62
C ASP A 166 -18.17 0.04 -7.51
N ARG A 167 -19.17 0.84 -7.86
CA ARG A 167 -19.81 1.76 -6.92
C ARG A 167 -20.41 1.03 -5.72
N ALA A 168 -20.97 -0.17 -5.93
CA ALA A 168 -21.51 -0.96 -4.84
C ALA A 168 -20.43 -1.43 -3.87
N VAL A 169 -19.16 -1.54 -4.30
CA VAL A 169 -18.03 -1.84 -3.41
C VAL A 169 -17.66 -0.61 -2.60
N LEU A 170 -17.60 0.56 -3.24
CA LEU A 170 -17.33 1.83 -2.56
C LEU A 170 -18.38 2.15 -1.48
N ASP A 171 -19.64 1.82 -1.72
CA ASP A 171 -20.74 1.97 -0.75
C ASP A 171 -20.58 1.07 0.49
N ARG A 172 -19.72 0.03 0.46
CA ARG A 172 -19.43 -0.88 1.60
C ARG A 172 -18.15 -0.56 2.33
N VAL A 173 -17.44 0.48 1.91
CA VAL A 173 -16.22 0.94 2.56
C VAL A 173 -16.57 2.12 3.46
N ASP A 174 -16.26 2.01 4.74
CA ASP A 174 -16.51 3.06 5.72
C ASP A 174 -15.45 4.16 5.69
N GLU A 175 -14.19 3.78 5.44
CA GLU A 175 -13.04 4.69 5.52
C GLU A 175 -12.14 4.54 4.28
N GLN A 176 -11.72 5.67 3.70
CA GLN A 176 -10.89 5.70 2.49
C GLN A 176 -9.61 6.51 2.75
N PHE A 177 -8.47 5.92 2.41
CA PHE A 177 -7.15 6.49 2.63
C PHE A 177 -6.33 6.48 1.33
N GLU A 178 -5.93 7.67 0.92
CA GLU A 178 -4.98 7.85 -0.16
C GLU A 178 -3.55 7.72 0.37
N PHE A 179 -2.73 6.95 -0.33
CA PHE A 179 -1.30 6.82 -0.10
C PHE A 179 -0.57 7.47 -1.27
N PRO A 180 -0.30 8.78 -1.18
CA PRO A 180 0.41 9.51 -2.22
C PRO A 180 1.88 9.08 -2.29
N LEU A 181 2.56 9.54 -3.34
CA LEU A 181 4.03 9.49 -3.36
C LEU A 181 4.58 10.41 -2.26
N PRO A 182 5.68 10.01 -1.59
CA PRO A 182 6.26 10.79 -0.49
C PRO A 182 6.76 12.15 -0.97
N ALA A 183 6.49 13.22 -0.22
CA ALA A 183 7.09 14.52 -0.47
C ALA A 183 8.55 14.54 0.02
N VAL A 184 9.25 15.65 -0.23
CA VAL A 184 10.70 15.76 0.00
C VAL A 184 11.07 15.39 1.44
N GLU A 185 10.31 15.84 2.44
CA GLU A 185 10.58 15.57 3.85
C GLU A 185 10.36 14.10 4.22
N GLU A 186 9.32 13.45 3.70
CA GLU A 186 9.13 12.01 3.85
C GLU A 186 10.24 11.23 3.16
N ARG A 187 10.67 11.64 1.95
CA ARG A 187 11.79 10.99 1.25
C ARG A 187 13.09 11.09 2.04
N LYS A 188 13.40 12.24 2.65
CA LYS A 188 14.55 12.39 3.57
C LYS A 188 14.46 11.40 4.72
N ARG A 189 13.32 11.33 5.42
CA ARG A 189 13.10 10.41 6.55
C ARG A 189 13.22 8.93 6.12
N MET A 190 12.63 8.57 4.99
CA MET A 190 12.72 7.22 4.41
C MET A 190 14.16 6.85 4.05
N LEU A 191 14.90 7.76 3.39
CA LEU A 191 16.30 7.54 3.03
C LEU A 191 17.17 7.30 4.27
N LYS A 192 17.01 8.10 5.32
CA LYS A 192 17.71 7.87 6.60
C LYS A 192 17.37 6.49 7.18
N GLN A 193 16.09 6.15 7.25
CA GLN A 193 15.64 4.84 7.75
C GLN A 193 16.23 3.68 6.94
N PHE A 194 16.27 3.78 5.60
CA PHE A 194 16.82 2.73 4.75
C PHE A 194 18.34 2.67 4.81
N LEU A 195 19.05 3.79 4.94
CA LEU A 195 20.49 3.80 5.19
C LEU A 195 20.82 3.11 6.52
N ASP A 196 20.04 3.38 7.56
CA ASP A 196 20.16 2.68 8.85
C ASP A 196 19.93 1.17 8.69
N GLU A 197 18.89 0.77 7.96
CA GLU A 197 18.50 -0.62 7.80
C GLU A 197 19.49 -1.44 6.95
N TYR A 198 19.95 -0.89 5.82
CA TYR A 198 20.71 -1.65 4.81
C TYR A 198 22.20 -1.32 4.78
N ILE A 199 22.63 -0.16 5.27
CA ILE A 199 24.04 0.26 5.21
C ILE A 199 24.68 0.24 6.60
N HIS A 200 24.09 0.90 7.59
CA HIS A 200 24.69 1.03 8.92
C HIS A 200 24.59 -0.25 9.76
N ARG A 201 23.55 -1.07 9.55
CA ARG A 201 23.44 -2.38 10.20
C ARG A 201 24.43 -3.38 9.63
N THR A 202 24.94 -4.23 10.52
CA THR A 202 25.76 -5.38 10.14
C THR A 202 24.91 -6.39 9.39
N THR A 203 25.43 -6.94 8.30
CA THR A 203 24.73 -7.96 7.53
C THR A 203 24.56 -9.25 8.34
N PRO A 204 23.63 -10.15 7.96
CA PRO A 204 23.51 -11.47 8.61
C PRO A 204 24.79 -12.31 8.58
N THR A 205 25.69 -12.04 7.62
CA THR A 205 27.00 -12.69 7.49
C THR A 205 28.11 -12.01 8.30
N GLY A 206 27.79 -10.98 9.10
CA GLY A 206 28.75 -10.28 9.96
C GLY A 206 29.56 -9.18 9.25
N ARG A 207 29.26 -8.83 7.99
CA ARG A 207 29.97 -7.76 7.27
C ARG A 207 29.41 -6.40 7.66
N LYS A 208 30.29 -5.42 7.83
CA LYS A 208 29.94 -4.03 8.14
C LYS A 208 30.38 -3.13 6.98
N ILE A 209 29.49 -2.24 6.56
CA ILE A 209 29.82 -1.19 5.61
C ILE A 209 30.27 0.04 6.39
N VAL A 210 31.40 0.60 6.00
CA VAL A 210 31.88 1.91 6.45
C VAL A 210 31.27 2.96 5.52
N VAL A 211 30.77 4.05 6.07
CA VAL A 211 30.19 5.14 5.28
C VAL A 211 31.17 6.30 5.30
N ASP A 212 31.45 6.83 4.11
CA ASP A 212 32.28 8.02 3.91
C ASP A 212 31.67 9.23 4.64
N GLU A 213 32.51 10.06 5.24
CA GLU A 213 32.09 11.27 6.00
C GLU A 213 31.31 12.26 5.12
N ASN A 214 31.50 12.21 3.80
CA ASN A 214 30.80 13.04 2.83
C ASN A 214 29.36 12.58 2.53
N ILE A 215 28.91 11.46 3.11
CA ILE A 215 27.52 10.98 3.06
C ILE A 215 26.86 11.41 4.38
N ASP A 216 26.62 12.71 4.47
CA ASP A 216 26.03 13.38 5.63
C ASP A 216 24.54 13.71 5.39
N ASP A 217 23.96 14.45 6.33
CA ASP A 217 22.57 14.91 6.24
C ASP A 217 22.33 15.82 5.02
N ALA A 218 23.35 16.56 4.55
CA ALA A 218 23.24 17.39 3.36
C ALA A 218 23.15 16.52 2.09
N PHE A 219 23.95 15.46 1.99
CA PHE A 219 23.84 14.48 0.91
C PHE A 219 22.47 13.80 0.89
N VAL A 220 21.92 13.43 2.06
CA VAL A 220 20.57 12.85 2.13
C VAL A 220 19.50 13.83 1.65
N CYS A 221 19.64 15.13 1.98
CA CYS A 221 18.73 16.17 1.47
C CYS A 221 18.80 16.27 -0.06
N GLU A 222 20.00 16.29 -0.62
CA GLU A 222 20.22 16.33 -2.07
C GLU A 222 19.60 15.10 -2.78
N MET A 223 19.77 13.90 -2.21
CA MET A 223 19.14 12.69 -2.75
C MET A 223 17.61 12.78 -2.71
N ALA A 224 17.05 13.30 -1.61
CA ALA A 224 15.60 13.43 -1.48
C ALA A 224 15.02 14.40 -2.52
N GLU A 225 15.72 15.49 -2.84
CA GLU A 225 15.34 16.41 -3.91
C GLU A 225 15.39 15.74 -5.28
N LYS A 226 16.49 15.03 -5.59
CA LYS A 226 16.68 14.34 -6.88
C LYS A 226 15.74 13.16 -7.11
N THR A 227 15.21 12.56 -6.05
CA THR A 227 14.33 11.37 -6.12
C THR A 227 12.84 11.73 -6.13
N GLU A 228 12.48 12.89 -6.70
CA GLU A 228 11.09 13.24 -6.93
C GLU A 228 10.36 12.15 -7.73
N GLY A 229 9.13 11.86 -7.33
CA GLY A 229 8.32 10.79 -7.92
C GLY A 229 8.65 9.36 -7.44
N PHE A 230 9.71 9.16 -6.65
CA PHE A 230 10.03 7.84 -6.14
C PHE A 230 9.07 7.41 -5.02
N SER A 231 8.52 6.21 -5.15
CA SER A 231 7.83 5.51 -4.06
C SER A 231 8.80 5.02 -2.98
N GLY A 232 8.29 4.72 -1.79
CA GLY A 232 9.09 4.11 -0.71
C GLY A 232 9.80 2.82 -1.14
N ARG A 233 9.16 1.99 -1.98
CA ARG A 233 9.78 0.80 -2.58
C ARG A 233 10.98 1.14 -3.47
N GLN A 234 10.90 2.22 -4.25
CA GLN A 234 12.01 2.65 -5.13
C GLN A 234 13.17 3.22 -4.31
N LEU A 235 12.89 4.01 -3.28
CA LEU A 235 13.90 4.50 -2.34
C LEU A 235 14.63 3.35 -1.61
N ALA A 236 13.89 2.36 -1.14
CA ALA A 236 14.50 1.16 -0.54
C ALA A 236 15.42 0.43 -1.53
N LYS A 237 14.94 0.24 -2.78
CA LYS A 237 15.75 -0.38 -3.85
C LYS A 237 16.98 0.44 -4.24
N LEU A 238 16.93 1.76 -4.15
CA LEU A 238 18.09 2.64 -4.36
C LEU A 238 19.16 2.36 -3.30
N VAL A 239 18.79 2.35 -2.02
CA VAL A 239 19.74 2.08 -0.93
C VAL A 239 20.28 0.64 -0.97
N ILE A 240 19.44 -0.34 -1.30
CA ILE A 240 19.89 -1.72 -1.54
C ILE A 240 20.90 -1.77 -2.71
N ALA A 241 20.71 -0.95 -3.75
CA ALA A 241 21.67 -0.86 -4.84
C ALA A 241 23.02 -0.24 -4.40
N PHE A 242 23.02 0.71 -3.45
CA PHE A 242 24.26 1.20 -2.82
C PHE A 242 24.99 0.06 -2.11
N GLN A 243 24.26 -0.73 -1.31
CA GLN A 243 24.82 -1.89 -0.62
C GLN A 243 25.45 -2.89 -1.61
N ALA A 244 24.73 -3.20 -2.69
CA ALA A 244 25.20 -4.09 -3.74
C ALA A 244 26.44 -3.54 -4.46
N ALA A 245 26.51 -2.23 -4.71
CA ALA A 245 27.67 -1.60 -5.33
C ALA A 245 28.92 -1.69 -4.45
N VAL A 246 28.79 -1.49 -3.14
CA VAL A 246 29.90 -1.66 -2.18
C VAL A 246 30.43 -3.09 -2.27
N PHE A 247 29.58 -4.09 -2.07
CA PHE A 247 30.02 -5.49 -2.09
C PHE A 247 30.51 -5.94 -3.47
N GLY A 248 29.91 -5.44 -4.55
CA GLY A 248 30.32 -5.72 -5.92
C GLY A 248 31.67 -5.11 -6.29
N SER A 249 32.05 -3.98 -5.69
CA SER A 249 33.35 -3.34 -5.88
C SER A 249 34.51 -4.04 -5.17
N GLY A 250 34.22 -5.01 -4.29
CA GLY A 250 35.20 -5.67 -3.43
C GLY A 250 35.68 -4.81 -2.25
N THR A 251 35.13 -3.60 -2.09
CA THR A 251 35.41 -2.72 -0.94
C THR A 251 34.37 -2.92 0.17
N ASN A 252 34.62 -2.35 1.34
CA ASN A 252 33.68 -2.31 2.46
C ASN A 252 33.22 -0.88 2.77
N THR A 253 33.52 0.09 1.90
CA THR A 253 33.22 1.51 2.13
C THR A 253 32.24 2.01 1.08
N LEU A 254 31.12 2.58 1.52
CA LEU A 254 30.24 3.36 0.65
C LEU A 254 30.83 4.77 0.51
N THR A 255 31.40 5.07 -0.65
CA THR A 255 31.88 6.41 -0.98
C THR A 255 30.78 7.25 -1.62
N ARG A 256 30.88 8.57 -1.49
CA ARG A 256 29.93 9.50 -2.12
C ARG A 256 29.82 9.29 -3.63
N GLY A 257 30.96 9.13 -4.31
CA GLY A 257 30.97 8.89 -5.76
C GLY A 257 30.29 7.58 -6.20
N MET A 258 30.37 6.52 -5.39
CA MET A 258 29.62 5.28 -5.64
C MET A 258 28.11 5.52 -5.52
N ALA A 259 27.67 6.20 -4.47
CA ALA A 259 26.27 6.51 -4.24
C ALA A 259 25.70 7.41 -5.36
N GLU A 260 26.43 8.46 -5.77
CA GLU A 260 26.04 9.35 -6.88
C GLU A 260 25.94 8.60 -8.21
N THR A 261 26.90 7.71 -8.50
CA THR A 261 26.87 6.87 -9.70
C THR A 261 25.63 5.99 -9.73
N VAL A 262 25.36 5.26 -8.65
CA VAL A 262 24.17 4.40 -8.55
C VAL A 262 22.87 5.20 -8.63
N LEU A 263 22.83 6.38 -7.99
CA LEU A 263 21.69 7.30 -8.08
C LEU A 263 21.44 7.72 -9.53
N SER A 264 22.46 8.17 -10.25
CA SER A 264 22.33 8.57 -11.66
C SER A 264 21.80 7.44 -12.55
N TRP A 265 22.28 6.21 -12.36
CA TRP A 265 21.76 5.05 -13.07
C TRP A 265 20.28 4.83 -12.73
N LYS A 266 19.89 4.93 -11.47
CA LYS A 266 18.49 4.73 -11.06
C LYS A 266 17.55 5.80 -11.62
N LEU A 267 17.98 7.06 -11.65
CA LEU A 267 17.20 8.15 -12.26
C LEU A 267 17.02 7.92 -13.77
N ALA A 268 18.09 7.57 -14.48
CA ALA A 268 18.01 7.30 -15.91
C ALA A 268 17.04 6.15 -16.26
N HIS A 269 17.00 5.09 -15.44
CA HIS A 269 16.02 4.01 -15.63
C HIS A 269 14.59 4.44 -15.31
N PHE A 270 14.41 5.27 -14.27
CA PHE A 270 13.10 5.77 -13.87
C PHE A 270 12.48 6.67 -14.93
N ASP A 271 13.27 7.56 -15.54
CA ASP A 271 12.81 8.43 -16.62
C ASP A 271 12.34 7.60 -17.82
N GLN A 272 13.08 6.55 -18.19
CA GLN A 272 12.69 5.62 -19.26
C GLN A 272 11.38 4.87 -18.95
N ASP A 273 11.17 4.47 -17.70
CA ASP A 273 9.94 3.80 -17.26
C ASP A 273 8.73 4.75 -17.38
N ILE A 274 8.86 6.00 -16.91
CA ILE A 274 7.81 7.03 -17.05
C ILE A 274 7.47 7.25 -18.52
N ASP A 275 8.47 7.49 -19.35
CA ASP A 275 8.34 7.70 -20.78
C ASP A 275 7.56 6.57 -21.47
N THR A 276 7.84 5.33 -21.06
CA THR A 276 7.20 4.13 -21.59
C THR A 276 5.74 4.03 -21.16
N VAL A 277 5.43 4.34 -19.90
CA VAL A 277 4.07 4.33 -19.35
C VAL A 277 3.22 5.43 -19.99
N GLU A 278 3.77 6.63 -20.17
CA GLU A 278 3.08 7.73 -20.85
C GLU A 278 2.78 7.40 -22.31
N ARG A 279 3.74 6.84 -23.06
CA ARG A 279 3.53 6.40 -24.44
C ARG A 279 2.38 5.37 -24.54
N ARG A 280 2.40 4.34 -23.69
CA ARG A 280 1.33 3.33 -23.63
C ARG A 280 -0.04 3.92 -23.28
N SER A 281 -0.08 4.88 -22.36
CA SER A 281 -1.33 5.55 -21.96
C SER A 281 -1.92 6.39 -23.09
N ARG A 282 -1.07 7.06 -23.90
CA ARG A 282 -1.50 7.81 -25.09
C ARG A 282 -2.00 6.88 -26.20
N GLU A 283 -1.30 5.78 -26.45
CA GLU A 283 -1.71 4.76 -27.43
C GLU A 283 -3.04 4.10 -27.06
N GLN A 284 -3.27 3.77 -25.79
CA GLN A 284 -4.54 3.22 -25.32
C GLN A 284 -5.70 4.21 -25.49
N LYS A 285 -5.51 5.50 -25.18
CA LYS A 285 -6.51 6.55 -25.41
C LYS A 285 -6.84 6.72 -26.90
N LEU A 286 -5.83 6.66 -27.78
CA LEU A 286 -6.03 6.74 -29.23
C LEU A 286 -6.77 5.51 -29.78
N SER A 287 -6.45 4.30 -29.28
CA SER A 287 -7.15 3.07 -29.69
C SER A 287 -8.61 3.02 -29.21
N GLY A 288 -8.90 3.54 -28.01
CA GLY A 288 -10.26 3.69 -27.48
C GLY A 288 -11.10 4.66 -28.31
N ALA A 289 -10.55 5.82 -28.67
CA ALA A 289 -11.24 6.83 -29.48
C ALA A 289 -11.57 6.35 -30.90
N GLN A 290 -10.71 5.55 -31.54
CA GLN A 290 -10.97 4.96 -32.86
C GLN A 290 -12.07 3.88 -32.81
N THR A 291 -12.19 3.16 -31.70
CA THR A 291 -13.21 2.12 -31.51
C THR A 291 -14.59 2.71 -31.21
N GLU A 292 -14.66 3.81 -30.45
CA GLU A 292 -15.89 4.56 -30.20
C GLU A 292 -16.45 5.19 -31.49
N ALA A 293 -15.59 5.73 -32.35
CA ALA A 293 -15.99 6.29 -33.65
C ALA A 293 -16.55 5.24 -34.63
N SER A 294 -16.12 3.98 -34.50
CA SER A 294 -16.55 2.87 -35.36
C SER A 294 -17.85 2.19 -34.89
N THR A 295 -18.31 2.48 -33.67
CA THR A 295 -19.53 1.89 -33.08
C THR A 295 -20.76 2.82 -33.23
N GLN A 296 -20.56 4.05 -33.72
CA GLN A 296 -21.62 5.04 -33.96
C GLN A 296 -22.07 5.14 -35.44
N ILE A 297 -21.66 4.17 -36.29
CA ILE A 297 -22.09 4.02 -37.69
C ILE A 297 -22.85 2.70 -37.83
#